data_AF-A0A2S5KED8-F1
#
_entry.id   AF-A0A2S5KED8-F1
#
_cell.length_a   1.000
_cell.length_b   1.000
_cell.length_c   1.000
_cell.angle_alpha   90.00
_cell.angle_beta   90.00
_cell.angle_gamma   90.00
#
_symmetry.space_group_name_H-M   'P 1'
#
loop_
_entity.id
_entity.type
_entity.pdbx_description
1 polymer ?
#
loop_
_entity_poly.entity_id
_entity_poly.type
_entity_poly.pdbx_seq_one_letter_code
_entity_poly.pdbx_strand_id
1 'polypeptide(L)' 'MRQKRVQLAHIYRGKTFIGYGIAVDGELLSQQLSTTIGTDAASRPAITAVFNLDAEMNENPVRIDLNDNSSQ' A
#
# COMPACT_ATOMS: atom_id res chain seq x y z
N MET A 1 -18.14 1.82 7.63
CA MET A 1 -16.96 2.04 6.75
C MET A 1 -16.21 0.72 6.59
N ARG A 2 -16.13 0.17 5.37
CA ARG A 2 -15.24 -0.97 5.09
C ARG A 2 -13.85 -0.42 4.79
N GLN A 3 -12.88 -0.69 5.64
CA GLN A 3 -11.48 -0.34 5.42
C GLN A 3 -10.67 -1.62 5.28
N LYS A 4 -9.78 -1.63 4.30
CA LYS A 4 -8.79 -2.69 4.20
C LYS A 4 -7.58 -2.36 5.07
N ARG A 5 -7.05 -3.36 5.77
CA ARG A 5 -5.88 -3.18 6.63
C ARG A 5 -4.61 -3.37 5.80
N VAL A 6 -3.75 -2.35 5.80
CA VAL A 6 -2.42 -2.47 5.20
C VAL A 6 -1.51 -3.39 6.01
N GLN A 7 -0.62 -4.07 5.30
CA GLN A 7 0.35 -5.02 5.83
C GLN A 7 1.75 -4.68 5.27
N LEU A 8 2.79 -4.82 6.10
CA LEU A 8 4.17 -4.76 5.63
C LEU A 8 4.52 -6.08 4.93
N ALA A 9 4.83 -6.02 3.64
CA ALA A 9 5.34 -7.16 2.87
C ALA A 9 6.87 -7.16 2.87
N HIS A 10 7.46 -8.31 3.16
CA HIS A 10 8.87 -8.59 2.85
C HIS A 10 8.94 -9.21 1.46
N ILE A 11 9.66 -8.58 0.56
CA ILE A 11 9.77 -9.03 -0.83
C ILE A 11 11.05 -9.84 -0.98
N TYR A 12 10.92 -11.04 -1.55
CA TYR A 12 12.02 -11.96 -1.80
C TYR A 12 12.12 -12.30 -3.29
N ARG A 13 13.34 -12.44 -3.80
CA ARG A 13 13.64 -13.09 -5.07
C ARG A 13 14.35 -14.41 -4.77
N GLY A 14 13.61 -15.52 -4.87
CA GLY A 14 14.07 -16.81 -4.35
C GLY A 14 14.27 -16.73 -2.83
N LYS A 15 15.50 -16.98 -2.36
CA LYS A 15 15.86 -16.88 -0.94
C LYS A 15 16.39 -15.50 -0.53
N THR A 16 16.57 -14.59 -1.49
CA THR A 16 17.20 -13.29 -1.26
C THR A 16 16.14 -12.25 -0.93
N PHE A 17 16.27 -11.60 0.23
CA PHE A 17 15.46 -10.42 0.56
C PHE A 17 15.87 -9.24 -0.31
N ILE A 18 14.91 -8.58 -0.95
CA ILE A 18 15.18 -7.48 -1.88
C ILE A 18 14.52 -6.16 -1.48
N GLY A 19 13.69 -6.15 -0.44
CA GLY A 19 13.09 -4.93 0.08
C GLY A 19 11.68 -5.12 0.62
N TYR A 20 11.02 -3.99 0.83
CA TYR A 20 9.70 -3.93 1.45
C TYR A 20 8.64 -3.45 0.46
N GLY A 21 7.38 -3.78 0.75
CA GLY A 21 6.26 -3.08 0.13
C GLY A 21 5.00 -3.15 0.95
N ILE A 22 3.93 -2.53 0.44
CA ILE A 22 2.63 -2.52 1.07
C ILE A 22 1.77 -3.61 0.46
N ALA A 23 1.24 -4.49 1.31
CA ALA A 23 0.24 -5.48 0.93
C ALA A 23 -1.12 -5.15 1.56
N VAL A 24 -2.17 -5.63 0.90
CA VAL A 24 -3.55 -5.57 1.38
C VAL A 24 -4.19 -6.92 1.09
N ASP A 25 -4.83 -7.52 2.10
CA ASP A 25 -5.44 -8.85 2.01
C ASP A 25 -4.47 -9.94 1.52
N GLY A 26 -3.19 -9.82 1.89
CA GLY A 26 -2.13 -10.76 1.49
C GLY A 26 -1.55 -10.52 0.09
N GLU A 27 -2.07 -9.56 -0.66
CA GLU A 27 -1.60 -9.22 -2.01
C GLU A 27 -0.77 -7.94 -2.00
N LEU A 28 0.38 -7.95 -2.69
CA LEU A 28 1.24 -6.77 -2.83
C LEU A 28 0.54 -5.73 -3.72
N LEU A 29 0.46 -4.48 -3.26
CA LEU A 29 -0.02 -3.38 -4.08
C LEU A 29 0.92 -3.15 -5.26
N SER A 30 0.36 -3.15 -6.46
CA SER A 30 1.10 -2.93 -7.69
C SER A 30 1.61 -1.49 -7.78
N GLN A 31 2.51 -1.24 -8.75
CA GLN A 31 3.03 0.10 -9.08
C GLN A 31 3.85 0.79 -7.98
N GLN A 32 4.19 0.08 -6.90
CA GLN A 32 5.09 0.61 -5.89
C GLN A 32 6.51 0.79 -6.46
N LEU A 33 7.00 2.02 -6.44
CA LEU A 33 8.31 2.40 -6.97
C LEU A 33 9.40 2.37 -5.89
N SER A 34 9.08 2.84 -4.69
CA SER A 34 10.03 2.89 -3.59
C SER A 34 9.34 2.80 -2.25
N THR A 35 10.10 2.34 -1.25
CA THR A 35 9.66 2.26 0.14
C THR A 35 10.75 2.78 1.06
N THR A 36 10.35 3.66 1.98
CA THR A 36 11.19 4.17 3.06
C THR A 36 10.54 3.80 4.38
N ILE A 37 11.32 3.24 5.30
CA ILE A 37 10.88 2.97 6.67
C ILE A 37 11.50 4.03 7.57
N GLY A 38 10.64 4.87 8.14
CA GLY A 38 11.01 5.84 9.16
C GLY A 38 10.96 5.17 10.53
N THR A 39 12.12 5.04 11.16
CA THR A 39 12.22 4.65 12.57
C THR A 39 12.87 5.79 13.32
N ASP A 40 12.11 6.45 14.18
CA ASP A 40 12.67 7.33 15.19
C ASP A 40 12.44 6.72 16.59
N ALA A 41 13.31 7.06 17.55
CA ALA A 41 13.27 6.45 18.87
C ALA A 41 12.09 6.94 19.74
N ALA A 42 11.42 8.03 19.34
CA ALA A 42 10.37 8.67 20.11
C ALA A 42 8.96 8.34 19.58
N SER A 43 8.85 7.68 18.43
CA SER A 43 7.60 7.45 17.72
C SER A 43 7.48 6.01 17.23
N ARG A 44 6.30 5.69 16.71
CA ARG A 44 6.02 4.38 16.13
C ARG A 44 6.65 4.32 14.74
N PRO A 45 7.28 3.19 14.37
CA PRO A 45 7.78 2.99 13.02
C PRO A 45 6.69 3.27 11.98
N ALA A 46 7.06 4.03 10.96
CA ALA A 46 6.17 4.40 9.86
C ALA A 46 6.80 3.96 8.53
N ILE A 47 5.93 3.67 7.57
CA ILE A 47 6.32 3.35 6.21
C ILE A 47 5.78 4.41 5.26
N THR A 48 6.63 4.88 4.35
CA THR A 48 6.25 5.72 3.23
C THR A 48 6.51 4.94 1.96
N ALA A 49 5.48 4.77 1.12
CA ALA A 49 5.59 4.13 -0.17
C ALA A 49 5.23 5.15 -1.26
N VAL A 50 6.03 5.17 -2.33
CA VAL A 50 5.76 5.96 -3.53
C VAL A 50 5.22 5.02 -4.58
N PHE A 51 4.09 5.38 -5.19
CA PHE A 51 3.46 4.64 -6.26
C PHE A 51 3.57 5.41 -7.57
N ASN A 52 3.77 4.69 -8.66
CA ASN A 52 3.53 5.24 -9.98
C ASN A 52 2.02 5.45 -10.16
N LEU A 53 1.65 6.56 -10.78
CA LEU A 53 0.29 6.78 -11.28
C LEU A 53 0.36 6.67 -12.80
N ASP A 54 -0.24 5.63 -13.35
CA ASP A 54 -0.40 5.52 -14.80
C ASP A 54 -1.60 6.32 -15.31
N ALA A 55 -1.72 6.42 -16.63
CA ALA A 55 -2.80 7.16 -17.29
C ALA A 55 -4.17 6.55 -16.98
N GLU A 56 -4.28 5.21 -16.91
CA GLU A 56 -5.54 4.51 -16.66
C GLU A 56 -6.09 4.85 -15.26
N MET A 57 -5.24 4.83 -14.24
CA MET A 57 -5.58 5.21 -12.86
C MET A 57 -5.98 6.68 -12.76
N ASN A 58 -5.29 7.56 -13.49
CA ASN A 58 -5.57 8.99 -13.47
C ASN A 58 -6.88 9.33 -14.19
N GLU A 59 -7.18 8.65 -15.29
CA GLU A 59 -8.41 8.84 -16.07
C GLU A 59 -9.63 8.17 -15.43
N ASN A 60 -9.44 7.09 -14.67
CA ASN A 60 -10.50 6.31 -14.04
C ASN A 60 -10.30 6.18 -12.52
N PRO A 61 -10.37 7.29 -11.75
CA PRO A 61 -10.16 7.23 -10.31
C PRO A 61 -11.31 6.48 -9.61
N VAL A 62 -10.97 5.64 -8.65
CA VAL A 62 -11.96 4.98 -7.79
C VAL A 62 -12.60 6.01 -6.86
N ARG A 63 -13.91 6.21 -6.99
CA ARG A 63 -14.68 7.03 -6.04
C ARG A 63 -15.03 6.20 -4.82
N ILE A 64 -14.54 6.62 -3.65
CA ILE A 64 -14.90 6.06 -2.35
C ILE A 64 -15.74 7.11 -1.62
N ASP A 65 -17.03 6.86 -1.46
CA ASP A 65 -17.90 7.67 -0.62
C ASP A 65 -18.00 7.03 0.76
N LEU A 66 -17.59 7.77 1.79
CA LEU A 66 -17.56 7.27 3.17
C LEU A 66 -18.93 7.27 3.84
N ASN A 67 -19.90 7.98 3.25
CA ASN A 67 -21.27 8.08 3.75
C ASN A 67 -22.25 7.18 2.98
N ASP A 68 -21.78 6.56 1.89
CA ASP A 68 -22.60 5.66 1.11
C ASP A 68 -22.78 4.33 1.85
N ASN A 69 -24.02 4.06 2.24
CA ASN A 69 -24.43 2.88 3.02
C ASN A 69 -24.96 1.75 2.13
N SER A 70 -24.74 1.81 0.80
CA SER A 70 -25.19 0.76 -0.12
C SER A 70 -24.51 -0.57 0.18
N SER A 71 -25.19 -1.41 0.96
CA SER A 71 -24.88 -2.81 1.15
C SER A 71 -25.43 -3.57 -0.06
N GLN A 72 -24.55 -4.10 -0.90
CA GLN A 72 -24.84 -5.23 -1.79
C GLN A 72 -23.82 -6.34 -1.53
#